data_AF-A0A6P0JYK5-F1
#
_entry.id   AF-A0A6P0JYK5-F1
#
_cell.length_a   1.000
_cell.length_b   1.000
_cell.length_c   1.000
_cell.angle_alpha   90.00
_cell.angle_beta   90.00
_cell.angle_gamma   90.00
#
_symmetry.space_group_name_H-M   'P 1'
#
loop_
_entity.id
_entity.type
_entity.pdbx_description
1 polymer ?
#
loop_
_entity_poly.entity_id
_entity_poly.type
_entity_poly.pdbx_seq_one_letter_code
_entity_poly.pdbx_strand_id
1 'polypeptide(L)' 'MVTKIQKTDEEWKQQLTPEQFQVTRKKGTERAFTGKCLSLYYRGIF' A
#
# COMPACT_ATOMS: atom_id res chain seq x y z
N MET A 1 5.69 -19.19 12.65
CA MET A 1 4.40 -19.14 11.92
C MET A 1 3.80 -17.77 12.15
N VAL A 2 3.33 -17.09 11.11
CA VAL A 2 2.72 -15.74 11.22
C VAL A 2 1.20 -15.90 11.18
N THR A 3 0.50 -15.27 12.11
CA THR A 3 -0.97 -15.26 12.17
C THR A 3 -1.54 -14.31 11.12
N LYS A 4 -2.73 -14.61 10.61
CA LYS A 4 -3.41 -13.75 9.63
C LYS A 4 -3.76 -12.41 10.28
N ILE A 5 -3.34 -11.31 9.66
CA ILE A 5 -3.64 -9.96 10.13
C ILE A 5 -5.13 -9.67 9.93
N GLN A 6 -5.81 -9.28 10.99
CA GLN A 6 -7.19 -8.79 10.98
C GLN A 6 -7.19 -7.38 11.55
N LYS A 7 -7.68 -6.42 10.76
CA LYS A 7 -7.80 -5.01 11.10
C LYS A 7 -9.04 -4.44 10.43
N THR A 8 -9.68 -3.50 11.09
CA THR A 8 -10.79 -2.70 10.57
C THR A 8 -10.28 -1.69 9.54
N ASP A 9 -11.20 -1.13 8.76
CA ASP A 9 -10.85 -0.10 7.78
C ASP A 9 -10.36 1.20 8.43
N GLU A 10 -10.79 1.52 9.66
CA GLU A 10 -10.30 2.68 10.42
C GLU A 10 -8.84 2.50 10.84
N GLU A 11 -8.50 1.34 11.38
CA GLU A 11 -7.10 1.01 11.72
C GLU A 11 -6.20 1.03 10.48
N TRP A 12 -6.69 0.56 9.34
CA TRP A 12 -5.94 0.66 8.08
C TRP A 12 -5.78 2.11 7.59
N LYS A 13 -6.82 2.95 7.70
CA LYS A 13 -6.73 4.38 7.35
C LYS A 13 -5.75 5.15 8.22
N GLN A 14 -5.56 4.74 9.47
CA GLN A 14 -4.57 5.34 10.37
C GLN A 14 -3.13 4.95 10.02
N GLN A 15 -2.92 3.75 9.47
CA GLN A 15 -1.59 3.21 9.16
C GLN A 15 -1.12 3.48 7.73
N LEU A 16 -2.05 3.57 6.79
CA LEU A 16 -1.76 3.77 5.37
C LEU A 16 -1.94 5.24 5.00
N THR A 17 -1.13 5.69 4.04
CA THR A 17 -1.44 6.96 3.36
C THR A 17 -2.80 6.84 2.63
N PRO A 18 -3.50 7.96 2.39
CA PRO A 18 -4.78 7.93 1.68
C PRO A 18 -4.72 7.20 0.33
N GLU A 19 -3.64 7.40 -0.42
CA GLU A 19 -3.41 6.74 -1.72
C GLU A 19 -3.20 5.22 -1.57
N GLN A 20 -2.35 4.79 -0.61
CA GLN A 20 -2.14 3.37 -0.34
C GLN A 20 -3.41 2.66 0.11
N PHE A 21 -4.23 3.30 0.95
CA PHE A 21 -5.53 2.74 1.36
C PHE A 21 -6.47 2.59 0.16
N GLN A 22 -6.54 3.62 -0.70
CA GLN A 22 -7.38 3.57 -1.89
C GLN A 22 -6.95 2.45 -2.85
N VAL A 23 -5.65 2.28 -3.08
CA VAL A 23 -5.13 1.22 -3.95
C VAL A 23 -5.34 -0.17 -3.34
N THR A 24 -4.88 -0.38 -2.10
CA THR A 24 -4.84 -1.73 -1.49
C THR A 24 -6.19 -2.22 -0.98
N ARG A 25 -7.08 -1.34 -0.51
CA ARG A 25 -8.38 -1.70 0.10
C ARG A 25 -9.57 -1.35 -0.77
N LYS A 26 -9.52 -0.25 -1.53
CA LYS A 26 -10.62 0.15 -2.42
C LYS A 26 -10.45 -0.33 -3.88
N LYS A 27 -9.44 -1.15 -4.16
CA LYS A 27 -9.11 -1.65 -5.52
C LYS A 27 -8.87 -0.50 -6.52
N GLY A 28 -8.35 0.62 -6.03
CA GLY A 28 -7.90 1.72 -6.89
C GLY A 28 -6.60 1.37 -7.60
N THR A 29 -6.30 2.13 -8.65
CA THR A 29 -5.02 2.09 -9.34
C THR A 29 -4.31 3.42 -9.11
N GLU A 30 -3.03 3.39 -8.79
CA GLU A 30 -2.22 4.61 -8.72
C GLU A 30 -2.19 5.31 -10.08
N ARG A 31 -1.94 6.62 -10.07
CA ARG A 31 -1.86 7.38 -11.31
C ARG A 31 -0.60 6.96 -12.08
N ALA A 32 -0.70 7.00 -13.41
CA ALA A 32 0.44 6.67 -14.26
C ALA A 32 1.66 7.51 -13.87
N PHE A 33 2.80 6.83 -13.72
CA PHE A 33 4.09 7.40 -13.37
C PHE A 33 4.19 8.09 -11.99
N THR A 34 3.33 7.74 -11.01
CA THR A 34 3.41 8.30 -9.64
C THR A 34 3.87 7.32 -8.57
N GLY A 35 3.99 6.03 -8.88
CA GLY A 35 4.36 5.00 -7.90
C GLY A 35 5.76 5.23 -7.31
N LYS A 36 5.88 5.08 -5.98
CA LYS A 36 7.15 5.29 -5.26
C LYS A 36 8.29 4.38 -5.76
N CYS A 37 7.95 3.19 -6.25
CA CYS A 37 8.91 2.22 -6.77
C CYS A 37 9.13 2.31 -8.29
N LEU A 38 8.56 3.31 -8.96
CA LEU A 38 8.62 3.43 -10.42
C LEU A 38 10.05 3.59 -10.96
N SER A 39 10.85 4.46 -10.33
CA SER A 39 12.21 4.82 -10.77
C SER A 39 13.29 4.23 -9.86
N LEU A 40 13.01 3.05 -9.31
CA LEU A 40 13.75 2.51 -8.19
C LEU A 40 14.62 1.33 -8.65
N TYR A 41 15.92 1.58 -8.77
CA TYR A 41 16.88 0.68 -9.43
C TYR A 41 17.74 -0.16 -8.46
N TYR A 42 17.63 0.08 -7.15
CA TYR A 42 18.42 -0.66 -6.17
C TYR A 42 17.83 -2.04 -5.90
N ARG A 43 18.71 -3.01 -5.60
CA ARG A 43 18.30 -4.34 -5.17
C ARG A 43 17.91 -4.30 -3.68
N GLY A 44 16.72 -4.78 -3.37
CA GLY A 44 16.18 -4.83 -2.02
C GLY A 44 14.89 -5.66 -1.95
N ILE A 45 14.23 -5.61 -0.79
CA ILE A 45 12.93 -6.24 -0.54
C ILE A 45 11.91 -5.11 -0.33
N PHE A 46 10.73 -5.23 -0.96
CA PHE A 46 9.63 -4.25 -0.94
C PHE A 46 8.37 -4.87 -0.38
#